data_AF-A0A3M1APN4-F1
#
_entry.id   AF-A0A3M1APN4-F1
#
_cell.length_a   1.000
_cell.length_b   1.000
_cell.length_c   1.000
_cell.angle_alpha   90.00
_cell.angle_beta   90.00
_cell.angle_gamma   90.00
#
_symmetry.space_group_name_H-M   'P 1'
#
loop_
_entity.id
_entity.type
_entity.pdbx_description
1 polymer ?
#
loop_
_entity_poly.entity_id
_entity_poly.type
_entity_poly.pdbx_seq_one_letter_code
_entity_poly.pdbx_strand_id
1 'polypeptide(L)' 'IFLVAFFFKRIGATPAFIGGLVAEAVVLAVYFTDKADGVEDIGFLWLNPIGCAVVIGVSWLVQMGMGKKEAV' A
#
# COMPACT_ATOMS: atom_id res chain seq x y z
N ILE A 1 -0.79 -4.57 -4.19
CA ILE A 1 -2.14 -4.74 -4.81
C ILE A 1 -2.44 -6.20 -5.11
N PHE A 2 -1.60 -6.91 -5.88
CA PHE A 2 -1.80 -8.34 -6.17
C PHE A 2 -1.93 -9.21 -4.91
N LEU A 3 -1.10 -8.99 -3.89
CA LEU A 3 -1.23 -9.72 -2.61
C LEU A 3 -2.61 -9.54 -1.96
N VAL A 4 -3.16 -8.33 -2.00
CA VAL A 4 -4.50 -8.04 -1.49
C VAL A 4 -5.56 -8.82 -2.28
N ALA A 5 -5.48 -8.81 -3.61
CA ALA A 5 -6.43 -9.52 -4.47
C ALA A 5 -6.37 -11.06 -4.31
N PHE A 6 -5.18 -11.64 -4.15
CA PHE A 6 -5.02 -13.10 -4.03
C PHE A 6 -5.32 -13.63 -2.62
N PHE A 7 -4.84 -12.95 -1.58
CA PHE A 7 -4.93 -13.45 -0.20
C PHE A 7 -6.13 -12.92 0.57
N PHE A 8 -6.69 -11.77 0.19
CA PHE A 8 -7.74 -11.09 0.95
C PHE A 8 -9.02 -10.95 0.13
N LYS A 9 -9.76 -12.06 -0.03
CA LYS A 9 -11.08 -12.13 -0.70
C LYS A 9 -12.15 -11.18 -0.14
N ARG A 10 -11.92 -10.61 1.05
CA ARG A 10 -12.84 -9.70 1.74
C ARG A 10 -12.58 -8.21 1.44
N ILE A 11 -11.50 -7.90 0.72
CA ILE A 11 -11.14 -6.53 0.36
C ILE A 11 -11.68 -6.23 -1.04
N GLY A 12 -12.61 -5.27 -1.12
CA GLY A 12 -13.17 -4.80 -2.37
C GLY A 12 -12.16 -4.01 -3.23
N ALA A 13 -12.50 -3.81 -4.50
CA ALA A 13 -11.66 -3.07 -5.45
C ALA A 13 -11.40 -1.61 -5.02
N THR A 14 -12.39 -0.94 -4.43
CA THR A 14 -12.26 0.45 -3.95
C THR A 14 -11.21 0.60 -2.83
N PRO A 15 -11.25 -0.17 -1.72
CA PRO A 15 -10.18 -0.12 -0.71
C PRO A 15 -8.82 -0.58 -1.25
N ALA A 16 -8.78 -1.54 -2.17
CA ALA A 16 -7.54 -1.94 -2.84
C ALA A 16 -6.93 -0.79 -3.67
N PHE A 17 -7.77 -0.02 -4.37
CA PHE A 17 -7.37 1.15 -5.16
C PHE A 17 -6.87 2.29 -4.28
N ILE A 18 -7.60 2.63 -3.22
CA ILE A 18 -7.19 3.66 -2.25
C ILE A 18 -5.86 3.27 -1.58
N GLY A 19 -5.72 2.00 -1.19
CA GLY A 19 -4.46 1.49 -0.63
C GLY A 19 -3.30 1.57 -1.62
N GLY A 20 -3.55 1.30 -2.90
CA GLY A 20 -2.59 1.49 -3.99
C GLY A 20 -2.10 2.94 -4.11
N LEU A 21 -3.04 3.89 -4.14
CA LEU A 21 -2.73 5.31 -4.29
C LEU A 21 -1.91 5.85 -3.09
N VAL A 22 -2.28 5.45 -1.87
CA VAL A 22 -1.53 5.84 -0.66
C VAL A 22 -0.14 5.20 -0.64
N ALA A 23 -0.02 3.93 -1.04
CA ALA A 23 1.28 3.27 -1.10
C ALA A 23 2.22 3.91 -2.14
N GLU A 24 1.70 4.32 -3.30
CA GLU A 24 2.49 5.05 -4.29
C GLU A 24 3.00 6.38 -3.72
N ALA A 25 2.13 7.15 -3.06
CA ALA A 25 2.54 8.39 -2.41
C ALA A 25 3.60 8.18 -1.31
N VAL A 26 3.46 7.12 -0.50
CA VAL A 26 4.45 6.79 0.54
C VAL A 26 5.78 6.34 -0.06
N VAL A 27 5.77 5.49 -1.09
CA VAL A 27 6.99 5.03 -1.76
C VAL A 27 7.72 6.20 -2.41
N LEU A 28 6.99 7.13 -3.05
CA LEU A 28 7.58 8.34 -3.60
C LEU A 28 8.17 9.23 -2.51
N ALA A 29 7.46 9.43 -1.39
CA ALA A 29 7.98 10.21 -0.27
C ALA A 29 9.28 9.62 0.29
N VAL A 30 9.31 8.30 0.55
CA VAL A 30 10.51 7.59 1.02
C VAL A 30 11.65 7.70 0.01
N TYR A 31 11.37 7.52 -1.28
CA TYR A 31 12.37 7.62 -2.34
C TYR A 31 12.98 9.04 -2.44
N PHE A 32 12.15 10.08 -2.38
CA PHE A 32 12.64 11.46 -2.44
C PHE A 32 13.40 11.87 -1.18
N THR A 33 12.99 11.40 0.00
CA THR A 33 13.71 11.65 1.25
C THR A 33 15.08 10.97 1.24
N ASP A 34 15.14 9.68 0.89
CA ASP A 34 16.42 8.94 0.77
C ASP A 34 17.36 9.59 -0.26
N LYS A 35 16.84 10.02 -1.40
CA LYS A 35 17.63 10.76 -2.40
C LYS A 35 18.03 12.17 -1.97
N ALA A 36 17.31 12.81 -1.06
CA ALA A 36 17.62 14.16 -0.58
C ALA A 36 18.79 14.17 0.40
N ASP A 37 18.99 13.09 1.17
CA ASP A 37 20.10 12.94 2.11
C ASP A 37 21.44 12.58 1.43
N GLY A 38 21.42 12.28 0.12
CA GLY A 38 22.63 12.07 -0.70
C GLY A 38 23.41 10.78 -0.41
N VAL A 39 22.93 9.98 0.55
CA VAL A 39 23.40 8.66 0.91
C VAL A 39 22.24 7.70 0.70
N GLU A 40 22.41 6.67 -0.14
CA GLU A 40 21.39 5.62 -0.31
C GLU A 40 21.42 4.69 0.90
N ASP A 41 20.65 5.05 1.93
CA ASP A 41 20.48 4.25 3.15
C ASP A 41 19.47 3.11 2.93
N ILE A 42 18.46 3.33 2.09
CA ILE A 42 17.45 2.34 1.73
C ILE A 42 17.71 1.82 0.31
N GLY A 43 18.18 0.56 0.22
CA GLY A 43 18.33 -0.11 -1.06
C GLY A 43 17.00 -0.13 -1.84
N PHE A 44 17.01 0.20 -3.12
CA PHE A 44 15.82 0.36 -3.96
C PHE A 44 14.81 -0.81 -3.89
N LEU A 45 15.30 -2.03 -3.63
CA LEU A 45 14.46 -3.22 -3.47
C LEU A 45 13.50 -3.14 -2.26
N TRP A 46 13.87 -2.41 -1.21
CA TRP A 46 13.08 -2.27 0.03
C TRP A 46 11.81 -1.43 -0.15
N LEU A 47 11.75 -0.60 -1.17
CA LEU A 47 10.55 0.16 -1.52
C LEU A 47 9.37 -0.74 -1.88
N ASN A 48 9.64 -1.94 -2.43
CA ASN A 48 8.61 -2.91 -2.78
C ASN A 48 7.88 -3.50 -1.55
N PRO A 49 8.55 -4.15 -0.58
CA PRO A 49 7.89 -4.67 0.61
C PRO A 49 7.23 -3.55 1.43
N ILE A 50 7.82 -2.35 1.49
CA ILE A 50 7.19 -1.17 2.12
C ILE A 50 5.88 -0.85 1.41
N GLY A 51 5.91 -0.64 0.09
CA GLY A 51 4.72 -0.36 -0.69
C GLY A 51 3.66 -1.45 -0.53
N CYS A 52 4.07 -2.73 -0.56
CA CYS A 52 3.14 -3.85 -0.36
C CYS A 52 2.50 -3.85 1.03
N ALA A 53 3.28 -3.60 2.09
CA ALA A 53 2.78 -3.51 3.46
C ALA A 53 1.80 -2.34 3.63
N VAL A 54 2.11 -1.18 3.04
CA VAL A 54 1.23 0.00 3.05
C VAL A 54 -0.08 -0.30 2.32
N VAL A 55 -0.04 -0.91 1.12
CA VAL A 55 -1.27 -1.29 0.40
C VAL A 55 -2.13 -2.20 1.28
N ILE A 56 -1.57 -3.25 1.87
CA ILE A 56 -2.33 -4.20 2.70
C ILE A 56 -2.94 -3.48 3.92
N GLY A 57 -2.14 -2.70 4.65
CA GLY A 57 -2.58 -1.98 5.84
C GLY A 57 -3.68 -0.96 5.54
N VAL A 58 -3.46 -0.10 4.54
CA VAL A 58 -4.42 0.94 4.16
C VAL A 58 -5.69 0.34 3.59
N SER A 59 -5.59 -0.66 2.70
CA SER A 59 -6.78 -1.32 2.17
C SER A 59 -7.62 -1.97 3.26
N TRP A 60 -6.99 -2.53 4.30
CA TRP A 60 -7.72 -3.12 5.42
C TRP A 60 -8.39 -2.07 6.32
N LEU A 61 -7.69 -0.97 6.62
CA LEU A 61 -8.25 0.17 7.37
C LEU A 61 -9.43 0.82 6.64
N VAL A 62 -9.29 1.05 5.34
CA VAL A 62 -10.35 1.62 4.49
C VAL A 62 -11.53 0.65 4.40
N GLN A 63 -11.28 -0.65 4.24
CA GLN A 63 -12.33 -1.67 4.21
C GLN A 63 -13.10 -1.73 5.54
N MET A 64 -12.41 -1.53 6.68
CA MET A 64 -13.03 -1.47 8.00
C MET A 64 -13.91 -0.23 8.16
N GLY A 65 -13.44 0.94 7.70
CA GLY A 65 -14.19 2.19 7.73
C GLY A 65 -15.39 2.25 6.77
N MET A 66 -15.31 1.55 5.62
CA MET A 66 -16.40 1.49 4.64
C MET A 66 -17.57 0.59 5.05
N GLY A 67 -17.49 -0.08 6.21
CA GLY A 67 -18.51 -1.00 6.68
C GLY A 67 -18.62 -2.25 5.81
N LYS A 68 -19.21 -3.30 6.38
CA LYS A 68 -19.33 -4.64 5.80
C LYS A 68 -20.26 -4.62 4.57
N LYS A 69 -19.80 -4.11 3.42
CA LYS A 69 -20.36 -4.51 2.14
C LYS A 69 -19.79 -5.89 1.86
N GLU A 70 -20.60 -6.89 2.21
CA GLU A 70 -20.40 -8.26 1.79
C GLU A 70 -20.02 -8.24 0.32
N ALA A 71 -18.81 -8.72 0.03
CA ALA A 71 -18.40 -9.03 -1.32
C ALA A 71 -19.35 -10.15 -1.78
N VAL A 72 -20.40 -9.75 -2.51
CA VAL A 72 -21.29 -10.64 -3.25
C VAL A 72 -20.48 -11.39 -4.28
#